data_AF-A0AAE3D0T7-F1
#
_entry.id   AF-A0AAE3D0T7-F1
#
_cell.length_a   1.000
_cell.length_b   1.000
_cell.length_c   1.000
_cell.angle_alpha   90.00
_cell.angle_beta   90.00
_cell.angle_gamma   90.00
#
_symmetry.space_group_name_H-M   'P 1'
#
loop_
_entity.id
_entity.type
_entity.pdbx_description
1 polymer ?
#
loop_
_entity_poly.entity_id
_entity_poly.type
_entity_poly.pdbx_seq_one_letter_code
_entity_poly.pdbx_strand_id
1 'polypeptide(L)' 'MNFLRDYQNWRRYWRTVDQLSNLSDAELRDIGLERHAIKDAARGFHRH' A
#
# COMPACT_ATOMS: atom_id res chain seq x y z
N MET A 1 8.76 -7.61 -19.92
CA MET A 1 7.83 -6.57 -19.42
C MET A 1 6.44 -6.95 -19.87
N ASN A 2 5.53 -7.16 -18.91
CA ASN A 2 4.18 -7.62 -19.22
C ASN A 2 3.21 -6.52 -18.80
N PHE A 3 2.75 -5.73 -19.76
CA PHE A 3 1.91 -4.54 -19.54
C PHE A 3 0.68 -4.84 -18.65
N LEU A 4 0.05 -6.00 -18.85
CA LEU A 4 -1.05 -6.47 -18.01
C LEU A 4 -0.64 -6.67 -16.55
N ARG A 5 0.56 -7.22 -16.31
CA ARG A 5 1.12 -7.40 -14.96
C ARG A 5 1.43 -6.05 -14.34
N ASP A 6 2.04 -5.14 -15.09
CA ASP A 6 2.41 -3.80 -14.62
C ASP A 6 1.17 -2.97 -14.24
N TYR A 7 0.09 -3.07 -15.02
CA TYR A 7 -1.19 -2.44 -14.68
C TYR A 7 -1.83 -3.03 -13.43
N GLN A 8 -1.85 -4.36 -13.29
CA GLN A 8 -2.39 -5.00 -12.08
C GLN A 8 -1.60 -4.62 -10.83
N ASN A 9 -0.28 -4.54 -10.95
CA ASN A 9 0.61 -4.10 -9.88
C ASN A 9 0.34 -2.66 -9.45
N TRP A 10 0.22 -1.75 -10.43
CA TRP A 10 -0.15 -0.36 -10.20
C TRP A 10 -1.50 -0.25 -9.48
N ARG A 11 -2.52 -0.97 -9.97
CA ARG A 11 -3.85 -0.95 -9.36
C ARG A 11 -3.83 -1.48 -7.92
N ARG A 12 -3.08 -2.54 -7.63
CA ARG A 12 -2.94 -3.10 -6.28
C ARG A 12 -2.24 -2.10 -5.35
N TYR A 13 -1.16 -1.48 -5.80
CA TYR A 13 -0.46 -0.44 -5.06
C TYR A 13 -1.41 0.69 -4.64
N TRP A 14 -2.17 1.26 -5.58
CA TRP A 14 -3.10 2.35 -5.28
C TRP A 14 -4.21 1.94 -4.33
N ARG A 15 -4.76 0.73 -4.49
CA ARG A 15 -5.74 0.19 -3.54
C ARG A 15 -5.17 0.12 -2.12
N THR A 16 -3.93 -0.36 -1.97
CA THR A 16 -3.28 -0.45 -0.65
C THR A 16 -3.01 0.95 -0.06
N VAL A 17 -2.54 1.90 -0.87
CA VAL A 17 -2.33 3.28 -0.42
C VAL A 17 -3.65 3.91 0.04
N ASP A 18 -4.73 3.75 -0.73
CA ASP A 18 -6.05 4.29 -0.40
C ASP A 18 -6.60 3.69 0.91
N GLN A 19 -6.56 2.36 1.05
CA GLN A 19 -7.00 1.66 2.25
C GLN A 19 -6.25 2.12 3.50
N LEU A 20 -4.91 2.20 3.42
CA LEU A 20 -4.09 2.64 4.55
C LEU A 20 -4.25 4.13 4.84
N SER A 21 -4.46 4.96 3.82
CA SER A 21 -4.64 6.41 4.00
C SER A 21 -5.96 6.74 4.69
N ASN A 22 -6.98 5.90 4.51
CA ASN A 22 -8.28 6.01 5.16
C ASN A 22 -8.27 5.61 6.65
N LEU A 23 -7.23 4.92 7.12
CA LEU A 23 -7.06 4.60 8.53
C LEU A 23 -6.64 5.85 9.32
N SER A 24 -7.08 5.94 10.58
CA SER A 24 -6.60 6.92 11.55
C SER A 24 -5.16 6.63 11.99
N ASP A 25 -4.47 7.64 12.54
CA ASP A 25 -3.11 7.45 13.06
C ASP A 25 -3.03 6.43 14.21
N ALA A 26 -4.12 6.24 14.96
CA ALA A 26 -4.23 5.19 15.98
C ALA A 26 -4.32 3.79 15.34
N GLU A 27 -5.20 3.61 14.36
CA GLU A 27 -5.36 2.34 13.64
C GLU A 27 -4.09 1.93 12.89
N LEU A 28 -3.38 2.91 12.32
CA LEU A 28 -2.07 2.69 11.72
C LEU A 28 -1.04 2.23 12.77
N ARG A 29 -1.00 2.88 13.94
CA ARG A 29 -0.11 2.48 15.04
C ARG A 29 -0.42 1.09 15.59
N ASP A 30 -1.69 0.71 15.66
CA ASP A 30 -2.12 -0.61 16.13
C ASP A 30 -1.59 -1.74 15.23
N ILE A 31 -1.43 -1.49 13.93
CA ILE A 31 -0.80 -2.42 12.99
C ILE A 31 0.71 -2.22 12.85
N GLY A 32 1.31 -1.35 13.67
CA GLY A 32 2.74 -1.04 13.63
C GLY A 32 3.19 -0.25 12.41
N LEU A 33 2.28 0.52 11.79
CA LEU A 33 2.56 1.37 10.63
C LEU A 33 2.49 2.85 11.01
N GLU A 34 3.37 3.65 10.41
CA GLU A 34 3.25 5.11 10.46
C GLU A 34 2.70 5.66 9.15
N ARG A 35 1.96 6.78 9.20
CA ARG A 35 1.34 7.39 8.00
C ARG A 35 2.36 7.71 6.90
N HIS A 36 3.57 8.09 7.27
CA HIS A 36 4.64 8.38 6.31
C HIS A 36 5.15 7.11 5.60
N ALA A 37 5.04 5.94 6.24
CA ALA A 37 5.50 4.65 5.73
C ALA A 37 4.48 3.95 4.81
N ILE A 38 3.26 4.47 4.67
CA ILE A 38 2.18 3.88 3.83
C ILE A 38 2.66 3.56 2.41
N LYS A 39 3.40 4.48 1.77
CA LYS A 39 3.88 4.29 0.40
C LYS A 39 4.93 3.18 0.31
N ASP A 40 5.77 3.03 1.31
CA ASP A 40 6.80 2.00 1.35
C ASP A 40 6.20 0.63 1.70
N ALA A 41 5.26 0.58 2.64
CA ALA A 41 4.49 -0.63 2.92
C ALA A 41 3.72 -1.11 1.67
N ALA A 42 3.05 -0.20 0.97
CA ALA A 42 2.32 -0.52 -0.27
C ALA A 42 3.24 -1.08 -1.38
N ARG A 43 4.52 -0.67 -1.42
CA ARG A 43 5.54 -1.27 -2.31
C ARG A 43 5.98 -2.66 -1.83
N GLY A 44 6.02 -2.90 -0.52
CA GLY A 44 6.30 -4.21 0.06
C GLY A 44 5.24 -5.27 -0.30
N PHE A 45 3.96 -4.89 -0.27
CA PHE A 45 2.83 -5.75 -0.67
C PHE A 45 2.86 -6.21 -2.14
N HIS A 46 3.67 -5.55 -2.98
CA HIS A 46 3.85 -5.91 -4.38
C HIS A 46 4.81 -7.09 -4.58
N ARG A 47 5.64 -7.43 -3.58
CA ARG A 47 6.80 -8.33 -3.73
C ARG A 47 6.56 -9.81 -3.38
N HIS A 48 5.30 -10.26 -3.28
CA HIS A 48 4.92 -11.65 -2.97
C HIS A 48 4.21 -12.35 -4.13
#